data_AF-A0A8T3RN23-F1
#
_entry.id   AF-A0A8T3RN23-F1
#
_cell.length_a   1.000
_cell.length_b   1.000
_cell.length_c   1.000
_cell.angle_alpha   90.00
_cell.angle_beta   90.00
_cell.angle_gamma   90.00
#
_symmetry.space_group_name_H-M   'P 1'
#
loop_
_entity.id
_entity.type
_entity.pdbx_description
1 polymer ?
#
loop_
_entity_poly.entity_id
_entity_poly.type
_entity_poly.pdbx_seq_one_letter_code
_entity_poly.pdbx_strand_id
1 'polypeptide(L)' 'SRDRVEDARMVLKPGEEVEAKFVGVDRKSRIVSLSIKAREAHEEAEAVQSYRTETSSSSGTSLGELLKEKIAGQDEA' A
#
# COMPACT_ATOMS: atom_id res chain seq x y z
N SER A 1 6.53 5.61 -10.27
CA SER A 1 7.06 6.92 -9.83
C SER A 1 5.92 7.69 -9.20
N ARG A 2 6.06 8.16 -7.95
CA ARG A 2 5.01 8.98 -7.32
C ARG A 2 5.12 10.38 -7.89
N ASP A 3 4.16 10.81 -8.70
CA ASP A 3 4.14 12.11 -9.35
C ASP A 3 4.42 13.24 -8.34
N ARG A 4 5.34 14.12 -8.73
CA ARG A 4 5.68 15.30 -7.95
C ARG A 4 4.63 16.36 -8.24
N VAL A 5 3.93 16.81 -7.21
CA VAL A 5 3.00 17.92 -7.31
C VAL A 5 3.80 19.21 -7.24
N GLU A 6 3.94 19.93 -8.35
CA GLU A 6 4.64 21.21 -8.41
C GLU A 6 3.80 22.36 -7.79
N ASP A 7 2.47 22.30 -7.93
CA ASP A 7 1.56 23.30 -7.36
C ASP A 7 0.32 22.64 -6.76
N ALA A 8 0.12 22.85 -5.46
CA ALA A 8 -1.03 22.30 -4.72
C ALA A 8 -2.37 22.88 -5.19
N ARG A 9 -2.40 24.09 -5.76
CA ARG A 9 -3.63 24.75 -6.24
C ARG A 9 -4.21 24.11 -7.50
N MET A 10 -3.41 23.32 -8.22
CA MET A 10 -3.85 22.59 -9.40
C MET A 10 -4.61 21.31 -9.05
N VAL A 11 -4.36 20.77 -7.85
CA VAL A 11 -4.92 19.49 -7.39
C VAL A 11 -5.94 19.65 -6.27
N LEU A 12 -5.94 20.78 -5.56
CA LEU A 12 -6.80 21.01 -4.40
C LEU A 12 -7.40 22.41 -4.46
N LYS A 13 -8.71 22.53 -4.19
CA LYS A 13 -9.39 23.82 -4.10
C LYS A 13 -9.57 24.23 -2.64
N PRO A 14 -9.49 25.54 -2.32
CA PRO A 14 -9.80 26.02 -0.98
C PRO A 14 -11.27 25.74 -0.64
N GLY A 15 -11.51 25.17 0.55
CA GLY A 15 -12.85 24.77 1.02
C GLY A 15 -13.26 23.35 0.65
N GLU A 16 -12.42 22.61 -0.05
CA GLU A 16 -12.63 21.20 -0.35
C GLU A 16 -12.36 20.33 0.88
N GLU A 17 -13.30 19.44 1.21
CA GLU A 17 -13.09 18.42 2.23
C GLU A 17 -12.24 17.30 1.66
N VAL A 18 -11.07 17.09 2.24
CA VAL A 18 -10.16 16.03 1.81
C VAL A 18 -9.76 15.14 2.97
N GLU A 19 -9.58 13.88 2.62
CA GLU A 19 -9.21 12.86 3.56
C GLU A 19 -7.68 12.73 3.66
N ALA A 20 -7.15 12.89 4.86
CA ALA A 20 -5.71 12.85 5.11
C ALA A 20 -5.38 12.02 6.37
N LYS A 21 -4.19 11.43 6.39
CA LYS A 21 -3.67 10.71 7.56
C LYS A 21 -3.01 11.69 8.53
N PHE A 22 -3.24 11.50 9.82
CA PHE A 22 -2.52 12.22 10.87
C PHE A 22 -1.06 11.78 10.91
N VAL A 23 -0.14 12.73 10.81
CA VAL A 23 1.32 12.49 10.82
C VAL A 23 1.94 12.92 12.15
N GLY A 24 1.40 13.96 12.80
CA GLY A 24 1.91 14.41 14.08
C GLY A 24 1.30 15.71 14.56
N VAL A 25 1.68 16.10 15.77
CA VAL A 25 1.27 17.36 16.40
C VAL A 25 2.48 18.05 17.02
N ASP A 26 2.71 19.31 16.63
CA ASP A 26 3.61 20.19 17.35
C ASP A 26 2.81 20.91 18.44
N ARG A 27 3.04 20.48 19.69
CA ARG A 27 2.33 21.01 20.86
C ARG A 27 2.69 22.44 21.22
N LYS A 28 3.88 22.92 20.81
CA LYS A 28 4.35 24.27 21.14
C LYS A 28 3.67 25.31 20.26
N SER A 29 3.53 25.02 18.97
CA SER A 29 2.84 25.87 18.00
C SER A 29 1.35 25.53 17.86
N ARG A 30 0.90 24.39 18.42
CA ARG A 30 -0.45 23.84 18.27
C ARG A 30 -0.81 23.57 16.80
N ILE A 31 0.18 23.16 16.02
CA ILE A 31 0.02 22.83 14.60
C ILE A 31 -0.11 21.31 14.44
N VAL A 32 -1.08 20.90 13.63
CA VAL A 32 -1.30 19.49 13.27
C VAL A 32 -0.77 19.25 11.86
N SER A 33 0.05 18.21 11.71
CA SER A 33 0.60 17.79 10.43
C SER A 33 -0.23 16.65 9.87
N LEU A 34 -0.79 16.85 8.66
CA LEU A 34 -1.61 15.88 7.94
C LEU A 34 -0.95 15.52 6.61
N SER A 35 -1.18 14.30 6.10
CA SER A 35 -0.66 13.87 4.81
C SER A 35 -1.64 12.99 4.05
N ILE A 36 -2.03 13.43 2.86
CA ILE A 36 -2.88 12.68 1.90
C ILE A 36 -2.08 11.50 1.31
N LYS A 37 -0.84 11.76 0.91
CA LYS A 37 0.09 10.76 0.36
C LYS A 37 0.39 9.60 1.32
N ALA A 38 0.41 9.87 2.63
CA ALA A 38 0.60 8.83 3.64
C ALA A 38 -0.66 7.98 3.85
N ARG A 39 -1.86 8.53 3.55
CA ARG A 39 -3.11 7.78 3.54
C ARG A 39 -3.11 6.78 2.38
N GLU A 40 -2.89 7.24 1.15
CA GLU A 40 -2.87 6.38 -0.04
C GLU A 40 -1.88 5.22 0.10
N ALA A 41 -0.66 5.51 0.59
CA ALA A 41 0.34 4.47 0.79
C ALA A 41 -0.04 3.45 1.87
N HIS A 42 -0.81 3.87 2.87
CA HIS A 42 -1.30 2.96 3.90
C HIS A 42 -2.41 2.07 3.34
N GLU A 43 -3.38 2.66 2.64
CA GLU A 43 -4.49 1.96 2.01
C GLU A 43 -4.00 0.94 0.97
N GLU A 44 -3.00 1.30 0.15
CA GLU A 44 -2.35 0.38 -0.78
C GLU A 44 -1.64 -0.78 -0.06
N ALA A 45 -0.90 -0.49 1.01
CA ALA A 45 -0.22 -1.53 1.79
C ALA A 45 -1.21 -2.48 2.45
N GLU A 46 -2.31 -1.95 2.99
CA GLU A 46 -3.37 -2.72 3.64
C GLU A 46 -4.15 -3.59 2.63
N ALA A 47 -4.40 -3.06 1.43
CA ALA A 47 -5.00 -3.80 0.33
C ALA A 47 -4.11 -4.95 -0.16
N VAL A 48 -2.80 -4.71 -0.31
CA VAL A 48 -1.83 -5.76 -0.68
C VAL A 48 -1.73 -6.84 0.40
N GLN A 49 -1.76 -6.45 1.67
CA GLN A 49 -1.76 -7.40 2.78
C GLN A 49 -3.04 -8.25 2.79
N SER A 50 -4.20 -7.62 2.63
CA SER A 50 -5.49 -8.30 2.56
C SER A 50 -5.57 -9.26 1.37
N TYR A 51 -5.07 -8.87 0.19
CA TYR A 51 -4.98 -9.72 -0.99
C TYR A 51 -4.06 -10.94 -0.77
N ARG A 52 -2.92 -10.76 -0.09
CA ARG A 52 -2.05 -11.89 0.30
C ARG A 52 -2.75 -12.85 1.25
N THR A 53 -3.49 -12.33 2.22
CA THR A 53 -4.25 -13.15 3.18
C THR A 53 -5.38 -13.91 2.51
N GLU A 54 -6.14 -13.28 1.61
CA GLU A 54 -7.20 -13.92 0.79
C GLU A 54 -6.63 -14.99 -0.16
N THR A 55 -5.44 -14.75 -0.75
CA THR A 55 -4.75 -15.77 -1.57
C THR A 55 -4.23 -16.93 -0.72
N SER A 56 -3.94 -16.68 0.57
CA SER A 56 -3.46 -17.71 1.50
C SER A 56 -4.60 -18.56 2.10
N SER A 57 -5.85 -18.08 2.05
CA SER A 57 -7.04 -18.80 2.51
C SER A 57 -7.73 -19.61 1.40
N SER A 58 -7.42 -19.36 0.12
CA SER A 58 -7.79 -20.26 -0.98
C SER A 58 -6.80 -21.44 -1.10
N SER A 59 -6.99 -22.44 -0.24
CA SER A 59 -7.04 -23.85 -0.63
C SER A 59 -5.91 -24.38 -1.56
N GLY A 60 -4.96 -25.10 -0.96
CA GLY A 60 -4.38 -26.32 -1.53
C GLY A 60 -3.45 -26.17 -2.74
N THR A 61 -2.16 -26.47 -2.53
CA THR A 61 -1.14 -26.64 -3.58
C THR A 61 -1.04 -25.45 -4.54
N SER A 62 -0.40 -24.37 -4.08
CA SER A 62 -0.02 -23.27 -4.99
C SER A 62 0.80 -23.86 -6.13
N LEU A 63 0.40 -23.57 -7.37
CA LEU A 63 1.03 -24.03 -8.61
C LEU A 63 2.56 -23.89 -8.59
N GLY A 64 3.10 -22.92 -7.84
CA GLY A 64 4.53 -22.71 -7.66
C GLY A 64 5.23 -23.80 -6.84
N GLU A 65 4.55 -24.43 -5.89
CA GLU A 65 5.08 -25.55 -5.09
C GLU A 65 5.12 -26.82 -5.94
N LEU A 66 4.05 -27.11 -6.68
CA LEU A 66 3.99 -28.23 -7.64
C LEU A 66 5.00 -28.07 -8.80
N LEU A 67 5.24 -26.84 -9.28
CA LEU A 67 6.23 -26.57 -10.32
C LEU A 67 7.66 -26.75 -9.78
N LYS A 68 7.91 -26.35 -8.54
CA LYS A 68 9.21 -26.51 -7.89
C LYS A 68 9.53 -27.98 -7.61
N GLU A 69 8.56 -28.77 -7.16
CA GLU A 69 8.71 -30.22 -7.03
C GLU A 69 8.99 -30.89 -8.38
N LYS A 70 8.32 -30.46 -9.45
CA LYS A 70 8.50 -31.06 -10.79
C LYS A 70 9.83 -30.70 -11.44
N ILE A 71 10.33 -29.47 -11.22
CA ILE A 71 11.66 -29.05 -11.68
C ILE A 71 12.75 -29.73 -10.84
N ALA A 72 12.59 -29.81 -9.52
CA ALA A 72 13.54 -30.50 -8.65
C ALA A 72 13.61 -32.01 -8.93
N GLY A 73 12.50 -32.64 -9.31
CA GLY A 73 12.44 -34.05 -9.70
C GLY A 73 12.95 -34.35 -11.12
N GLN A 74 13.17 -33.34 -11.97
CA GLN A 74 13.72 -33.51 -13.32
C GLN A 74 15.25 -33.37 -13.40
N ASP A 75 15.90 -32.91 -12.34
CA ASP A 75 17.37 -32.76 -12.24
C ASP A 75 18.07 -33.97 -11.58
N GLU A 76 17.30 -34.98 -11.13
CA GLU A 76 17.79 -36.22 -10.48
C GLU A 76 17.61 -37.47 -11.37
N ALA A 77 17.83 -37.35 -12.69
CA ALA A 77 17.87 -38.48 -13.64
C ALA A 77 18.93 -38.28 -14.74
#